data_AF-A0A139QSJ6-F1
#
_entry.id   AF-A0A139QSJ6-F1
#
_cell.length_a   1.000
_cell.length_b   1.000
_cell.length_c   1.000
_cell.angle_alpha   90.00
_cell.angle_beta   90.00
_cell.angle_gamma   90.00
#
_symmetry.space_group_name_H-M   'P 1'
#
loop_
_entity.id
_entity.type
_entity.pdbx_description
1 polymer ?
#
loop_
_entity_poly.entity_id
_entity_poly.type
_entity_poly.pdbx_seq_one_letter_code
_entity_poly.pdbx_strand_id
1 'polypeptide(L)' 'MLQVGDLISVRGFGRFSILSENGLTKNGKCKLTVDKMIHK' A
#
# COMPACT_ATOMS: atom_id res chain seq x y z
N MET A 1 1.05 -5.53 11.40
CA MET A 1 1.24 -6.21 10.11
C MET A 1 0.24 -5.59 9.18
N LEU A 2 0.69 -4.94 8.10
CA LEU A 2 -0.19 -4.29 7.13
C LEU A 2 -0.92 -5.38 6.34
N GLN A 3 -2.23 -5.28 6.21
CA GLN A 3 -3.05 -6.27 5.49
C GLN A 3 -3.75 -5.66 4.29
N VAL A 4 -4.14 -6.53 3.35
CA VAL A 4 -5.01 -6.15 2.24
C VAL A 4 -6.33 -5.62 2.81
N GLY A 5 -6.76 -4.45 2.33
CA GLY A 5 -7.92 -3.72 2.86
C GLY A 5 -7.56 -2.61 3.86
N ASP A 6 -6.33 -2.56 4.36
CA ASP A 6 -5.89 -1.44 5.21
C ASP A 6 -5.71 -0.16 4.39
N LEU A 7 -6.03 0.97 5.04
CA LEU A 7 -5.79 2.30 4.50
C LEU A 7 -4.50 2.86 5.10
N ILE A 8 -3.52 3.16 4.23
CA ILE A 8 -2.22 3.71 4.63
C ILE A 8 -2.10 5.19 4.24
N SER A 9 -1.57 5.99 5.15
CA SER A 9 -1.16 7.38 4.85
C SER A 9 0.30 7.41 4.42
N VAL A 10 0.54 7.78 3.17
CA VAL A 10 1.88 8.01 2.63
C VAL A 10 2.21 9.49 2.75
N ARG A 11 3.26 9.80 3.51
CA ARG A 11 3.73 11.17 3.74
C ARG A 11 4.03 11.87 2.40
N GLY A 12 3.37 13.00 2.16
CA GLY A 12 3.52 13.79 0.93
C GLY A 12 2.61 13.38 -0.24
N PHE A 13 1.92 12.24 -0.16
CA PHE A 13 1.09 11.72 -1.26
C PHE A 13 -0.38 11.46 -0.88
N GLY A 14 -0.70 11.37 0.41
CA GLY A 14 -2.06 11.19 0.91
C GLY A 14 -2.35 9.75 1.31
N ARG A 15 -3.63 9.36 1.23
CA ARG A 15 -4.11 8.04 1.65
C ARG A 15 -4.22 7.08 0.48
N PHE A 16 -3.86 5.82 0.72
CA PHE A 16 -3.91 4.74 -0.25
C PHE A 16 -4.50 3.49 0.39
N SER A 17 -5.22 2.70 -0.39
CA SER A 17 -5.78 1.42 0.06
C SER A 17 -4.89 0.28 -0.42
N ILE A 18 -4.56 -0.67 0.44
CA ILE A 18 -3.79 -1.86 0.03
C ILE A 18 -4.72 -2.83 -0.69
N LEU A 19 -4.45 -3.08 -1.97
CA LEU A 19 -5.21 -4.03 -2.80
C LEU A 19 -4.65 -5.45 -2.73
N SER A 20 -3.33 -5.59 -2.65
CA SER A 20 -2.69 -6.92 -2.63
C SER A 20 -1.30 -6.85 -2.02
N GLU A 21 -0.92 -7.91 -1.31
CA GLU A 21 0.44 -8.12 -0.84
C GLU A 21 1.19 -9.05 -1.81
N ASN A 22 2.17 -8.50 -2.54
CA ASN A 22 2.98 -9.25 -3.51
C ASN A 22 4.20 -9.93 -2.86
N GLY A 23 4.26 -9.96 -1.53
CA GLY A 23 5.31 -10.60 -0.76
C GLY A 23 6.58 -9.77 -0.56
N LEU A 24 7.60 -10.42 -0.03
CA LEU A 24 8.89 -9.83 0.30
C LEU A 24 9.83 -9.79 -0.90
N THR A 25 10.42 -8.61 -1.13
CA THR A 25 11.53 -8.45 -2.08
C THR A 25 12.82 -9.03 -1.50
N LYS A 26 13.79 -9.34 -2.36
CA LYS A 26 15.13 -9.83 -1.97
C LYS A 26 15.88 -8.92 -0.99
N ASN A 27 15.44 -7.67 -0.86
CA ASN A 27 16.04 -6.67 0.04
C ASN A 27 15.20 -6.43 1.31
N GLY A 28 14.34 -7.39 1.68
CA GLY A 28 13.53 -7.33 2.90
C GLY A 28 12.40 -6.31 2.90
N LYS A 29 12.11 -5.67 1.76
CA LYS A 29 10.98 -4.73 1.64
C LYS A 29 9.73 -5.49 1.21
N CYS A 30 8.58 -5.24 1.84
CA CYS A 30 7.30 -5.76 1.39
C CYS A 30 6.83 -4.99 0.14
N LYS A 31 6.50 -5.74 -0.91
CA LYS A 31 5.92 -5.19 -2.13
C LYS A 31 4.40 -5.23 -2.01
N LEU A 32 3.78 -4.07 -2.09
CA LEU A 32 2.33 -3.91 -1.96
C LEU A 32 1.78 -3.25 -3.21
N THR A 33 0.66 -3.76 -3.70
CA THR A 33 -0.15 -3.07 -4.71
C THR A 33 -1.14 -2.17 -3.97
N VAL A 34 -1.09 -0.87 -4.25
CA VAL A 34 -1.92 0.14 -3.59
C VAL A 34 -2.77 0.89 -4.60
N ASP A 35 -4.01 1.20 -4.24
CA ASP A 35 -4.90 2.07 -5.00
C ASP A 35 -4.92 3.46 -4.39
N LYS A 36 -4.97 4.49 -5.24
CA LYS A 36 -5.13 5.87 -4.81
C LYS A 36 -6.59 6.25 -4.98
N MET A 37 -7.27 6.53 -3.87
CA MET A 37 -8.54 7.24 -3.88
C MET A 37 -8.30 8.69 -4.34
N ILE A 38 -8.09 8.90 -5.64
CA ILE A 38 -8.25 10.21 -6.26
C ILE A 38 -9.75 10.37 -6.42
N HIS A 39 -10.38 11.05 -5.46
CA HIS A 39 -11.73 11.55 -5.67
C HIS A 39 -11.67 12.56 -6.82
N LYS A 40 -12.39 12.26 -7.91
CA LYS A 40 -12.45 13.08 -9.13
C LYS A 40 -13.23 14.36 -8.89
#